data_AF-A0A821QZ22-F1
#
_entry.id   AF-A0A821QZ22-F1
#
_cell.length_a   1.000
_cell.length_b   1.000
_cell.length_c   1.000
_cell.angle_alpha   90.00
_cell.angle_beta   90.00
_cell.angle_gamma   90.00
#
_symmetry.space_group_name_H-M   'P 1'
#
loop_
_entity.id
_entity.type
_entity.pdbx_description
1 polymer ?
#
loop_
_entity_poly.entity_id
_entity_poly.type
_entity_poly.pdbx_seq_one_letter_code
_entity_poly.pdbx_strand_id
1 'polypeptide(L)'
;WHFEIDDMRNEKEAAKLFSVPDFVGDAAKAIASRIRGAVAGTQFDDFHKNSAQIIRASVFGLDANQRIRDLFVFSQNNLAITSIDIQSVEPVDQRTRDALQKSVQLAIE
;
A
#
# COMPACT_ATOMS: atom_id res chain seq x y z
N TRP A 1 7.37 5.70 7.30
CA TRP A 1 8.49 4.81 6.93
C TRP A 1 9.73 5.26 7.68
N HIS A 2 10.67 4.36 7.94
CA HIS A 2 11.97 4.66 8.53
C HIS A 2 12.99 3.61 8.07
N PHE A 3 14.29 3.84 8.30
CA PHE A 3 15.30 2.81 8.10
C PHE A 3 15.53 2.04 9.39
N GLU A 4 15.44 0.72 9.35
CA GLU A 4 15.63 -0.16 10.50
C GLU A 4 17.08 -0.64 10.55
N ILE A 5 17.84 -0.17 11.55
CA ILE A 5 19.23 -0.59 11.77
C ILE A 5 19.42 -0.85 13.26
N ASP A 6 19.82 -2.09 13.58
CA ASP A 6 20.06 -2.52 14.96
C ASP A 6 21.33 -1.88 15.55
N ASP A 7 22.41 -1.80 14.77
CA ASP A 7 23.69 -1.22 15.19
C ASP A 7 24.30 -0.33 14.11
N MET A 8 24.26 0.99 14.35
CA MET A 8 24.86 1.99 13.46
C MET A 8 26.39 1.91 13.39
N ARG A 9 27.05 1.22 14.33
CA ARG A 9 28.51 1.01 14.32
C ARG A 9 28.93 -0.13 13.41
N ASN A 10 27.98 -0.97 13.00
CA ASN A 10 28.23 -2.01 12.02
C ASN A 10 28.28 -1.39 10.62
N GLU A 11 29.49 -1.12 10.13
CA GLU A 11 29.72 -0.50 8.82
C GLU A 11 29.00 -1.23 7.68
N LYS A 12 28.89 -2.56 7.75
CA LYS A 12 28.21 -3.37 6.72
C LYS A 12 26.70 -3.13 6.71
N GLU A 13 26.06 -3.02 7.87
CA GLU A 13 24.63 -2.68 7.96
C GLU A 13 24.40 -1.22 7.59
N ALA A 14 25.24 -0.30 8.05
CA ALA A 14 25.15 1.12 7.70
C ALA A 14 25.30 1.35 6.18
N ALA A 15 26.17 0.58 5.50
CA ALA A 15 26.34 0.67 4.06
C ALA A 15 25.07 0.31 3.26
N LYS A 16 24.17 -0.52 3.81
CA LYS A 16 22.91 -0.88 3.13
C LYS A 16 22.00 0.31 2.89
N LEU A 17 22.03 1.34 3.75
CA LEU A 17 21.24 2.56 3.59
C LEU A 17 21.42 3.22 2.22
N PHE A 18 22.62 3.09 1.68
CA PHE A 18 23.02 3.73 0.42
C PHE A 18 22.99 2.76 -0.78
N SER A 19 22.58 1.50 -0.57
CA SER A 19 22.55 0.48 -1.63
C SER A 19 21.46 0.71 -2.67
N VAL A 20 20.42 1.49 -2.33
CA VAL A 20 19.31 1.86 -3.22
C VAL A 20 19.32 3.38 -3.37
N PRO A 21 19.86 3.92 -4.49
CA PRO A 21 19.98 5.36 -4.69
C PRO A 21 18.65 6.11 -4.66
N ASP A 22 17.60 5.54 -5.26
CA ASP A 22 16.24 6.08 -5.26
C ASP A 22 15.30 5.18 -4.44
N PHE A 23 15.52 5.13 -3.13
CA PHE A 23 14.70 4.30 -2.24
C PHE A 23 13.23 4.71 -2.22
N VAL A 24 12.93 6.01 -2.43
CA VAL A 24 11.55 6.51 -2.45
C VAL A 24 10.84 6.03 -3.71
N GLY A 25 11.47 6.20 -4.88
CA GLY A 25 10.90 5.74 -6.15
C GLY A 25 10.76 4.23 -6.19
N ASP A 26 11.74 3.48 -5.69
CA ASP A 26 11.66 2.01 -5.64
C ASP A 26 10.55 1.54 -4.69
N ALA A 27 10.45 2.14 -3.50
CA ALA A 27 9.38 1.83 -2.55
C ALA A 27 7.99 2.16 -3.13
N ALA A 28 7.82 3.35 -3.70
CA ALA A 28 6.56 3.75 -4.34
C ALA A 28 6.20 2.82 -5.50
N LYS A 29 7.16 2.43 -6.34
CA LYS A 29 6.97 1.51 -7.46
C LYS A 29 6.52 0.13 -6.97
N ALA A 30 7.17 -0.41 -5.95
CA ALA A 30 6.84 -1.71 -5.38
C ALA A 30 5.44 -1.70 -4.73
N ILE A 31 5.14 -0.70 -3.91
CA ILE A 31 3.82 -0.52 -3.27
C ILE A 31 2.73 -0.38 -4.32
N ALA A 32 2.91 0.49 -5.31
CA ALA A 32 1.92 0.70 -6.35
C ALA A 32 1.71 -0.56 -7.20
N SER A 33 2.76 -1.33 -7.46
CA SER A 33 2.67 -2.62 -8.16
C SER A 33 1.81 -3.63 -7.39
N ARG A 34 2.04 -3.76 -6.07
CA ARG A 34 1.26 -4.65 -5.19
C ARG A 34 -0.21 -4.26 -5.15
N ILE A 35 -0.50 -2.97 -4.96
CA ILE A 35 -1.87 -2.47 -4.93
C ILE A 35 -2.57 -2.74 -6.26
N ARG A 36 -1.95 -2.37 -7.39
CA ARG A 36 -2.55 -2.62 -8.72
C ARG A 36 -2.81 -4.11 -8.95
N GLY A 37 -1.86 -4.98 -8.57
CA GLY A 37 -2.00 -6.42 -8.72
C GLY A 37 -3.18 -6.99 -7.93
N ALA A 38 -3.35 -6.55 -6.67
CA ALA A 38 -4.48 -6.98 -5.84
C ALA A 38 -5.81 -6.45 -6.37
N VAL A 39 -5.89 -5.15 -6.65
CA VAL A 39 -7.13 -4.48 -7.08
C VAL A 39 -7.62 -4.98 -8.44
N ALA A 40 -6.72 -5.36 -9.35
CA ALA A 40 -7.10 -5.93 -10.64
C ALA A 40 -7.88 -7.25 -10.52
N GLY A 41 -7.68 -8.00 -9.43
CA GLY A 41 -8.42 -9.22 -9.13
C GLY A 41 -9.69 -9.02 -8.29
N THR A 42 -10.00 -7.78 -7.90
CA THR A 42 -11.13 -7.45 -7.02
C THR A 42 -12.27 -6.81 -7.83
N GLN A 43 -13.51 -7.20 -7.53
CA GLN A 43 -14.67 -6.53 -8.10
C GLN A 43 -14.76 -5.09 -7.57
N PHE A 44 -15.20 -4.17 -8.42
CA PHE A 44 -15.32 -2.75 -8.06
C PHE A 44 -16.11 -2.50 -6.76
N ASP A 45 -17.27 -3.14 -6.58
CA ASP A 45 -18.10 -2.94 -5.38
C ASP A 45 -17.40 -3.40 -4.08
N ASP A 46 -16.72 -4.55 -4.13
CA ASP A 46 -15.93 -5.06 -3.00
C ASP A 46 -14.76 -4.13 -2.69
N PHE A 47 -14.05 -3.67 -3.72
CA PHE A 47 -12.99 -2.67 -3.53
C PHE A 47 -13.53 -1.35 -2.98
N HIS A 48 -14.68 -0.88 -3.46
CA HIS A 48 -15.28 0.37 -2.99
C HIS A 48 -15.62 0.31 -1.49
N LYS A 49 -16.14 -0.83 -1.02
CA LYS A 49 -16.50 -1.05 0.39
C LYS A 49 -15.29 -1.35 1.28
N ASN A 50 -14.32 -2.10 0.78
CA ASN A 50 -13.23 -2.68 1.57
C ASN A 50 -11.83 -2.16 1.19
N SER A 51 -11.74 -1.05 0.45
CA SER A 51 -10.49 -0.49 -0.11
C SER A 51 -9.37 -0.38 0.91
N ALA A 52 -9.66 0.10 2.11
CA ALA A 52 -8.67 0.25 3.16
C ALA A 52 -8.02 -1.07 3.58
N GLN A 53 -8.83 -2.11 3.77
CA GLN A 53 -8.36 -3.43 4.13
C GLN A 53 -7.58 -4.07 2.97
N ILE A 54 -8.11 -3.98 1.75
CA ILE A 54 -7.50 -4.57 0.54
C ILE A 54 -6.14 -3.94 0.25
N ILE A 55 -6.04 -2.60 0.29
CA ILE A 55 -4.79 -1.88 0.06
C ILE A 55 -3.77 -2.26 1.14
N ARG A 56 -4.13 -2.21 2.42
CA ARG A 56 -3.20 -2.57 3.51
C ARG A 56 -2.74 -4.02 3.39
N ALA A 57 -3.66 -4.97 3.16
CA ALA A 57 -3.32 -6.37 2.96
C ALA A 57 -2.41 -6.59 1.75
N SER A 58 -2.63 -5.88 0.64
CA SER A 58 -1.79 -5.98 -0.55
C SER A 58 -0.35 -5.50 -0.31
N VAL A 59 -0.16 -4.48 0.52
CA VAL A 59 1.15 -3.92 0.82
C VAL A 59 1.89 -4.78 1.84
N PHE A 60 1.29 -5.03 3.00
CA PHE A 60 1.94 -5.70 4.13
C PHE A 60 1.89 -7.23 4.07
N GLY A 61 0.95 -7.77 3.30
CA GLY A 61 0.64 -9.20 3.31
C GLY A 61 -0.06 -9.65 4.58
N LEU A 62 -0.36 -10.95 4.64
CA LEU A 62 -1.01 -11.59 5.76
C LEU A 62 -0.04 -12.48 6.55
N ASP A 63 -0.23 -12.58 7.85
CA ASP A 63 0.46 -13.51 8.72
C ASP A 63 -0.16 -14.93 8.66
N ALA A 64 0.35 -15.85 9.48
CA ALA A 64 -0.15 -17.22 9.56
C ALA A 64 -1.61 -17.33 10.03
N ASN A 65 -2.12 -16.31 10.71
CA ASN A 65 -3.48 -16.25 11.25
C ASN A 65 -4.42 -15.42 10.34
N GLN A 66 -4.03 -15.12 9.10
CA GLN A 66 -4.77 -14.29 8.16
C GLN A 66 -4.97 -12.84 8.63
N ARG A 67 -4.09 -12.32 9.50
CA ARG A 67 -4.09 -10.92 9.93
C ARG A 67 -3.10 -10.12 9.10
N ILE A 68 -3.45 -8.88 8.80
CA ILE A 68 -2.57 -7.96 8.08
C ILE A 68 -1.34 -7.68 8.95
N ARG A 69 -0.14 -7.80 8.37
CA ARG A 69 1.10 -7.47 9.07
C ARG A 69 1.22 -5.95 9.28
N ASP A 70 2.00 -5.57 10.28
CA ASP A 70 2.23 -4.14 10.59
C ASP A 70 3.47 -3.57 9.89
N LEU A 71 4.24 -4.41 9.19
CA LEU A 71 5.53 -4.04 8.64
C LEU A 71 5.76 -4.66 7.26
N PHE A 72 6.30 -3.85 6.35
CA PHE A 72 6.86 -4.31 5.09
C PHE A 72 8.28 -3.75 4.93
N VAL A 73 9.27 -4.64 4.85
CA VAL A 73 10.69 -4.28 4.84
C VAL A 73 11.32 -4.56 3.48
N PHE A 74 12.03 -3.56 2.96
CA PHE A 74 12.92 -3.70 1.82
C PHE A 74 14.29 -4.16 2.32
N SER A 75 14.60 -5.45 2.13
CA SER A 75 15.82 -6.05 2.67
C SER A 75 17.11 -5.54 2.06
N GLN A 76 17.06 -4.82 0.92
CA GLN A 76 18.26 -4.27 0.28
C GLN A 76 18.85 -3.11 1.10
N ASN A 77 18.00 -2.22 1.60
CA ASN A 77 18.42 -1.00 2.32
C ASN A 77 17.82 -0.86 3.72
N ASN A 78 17.12 -1.88 4.20
CA ASN A 78 16.38 -1.89 5.47
C ASN A 78 15.31 -0.80 5.60
N LEU A 79 14.75 -0.31 4.48
CA LEU A 79 13.61 0.61 4.53
C LEU A 79 12.38 -0.16 5.05
N ALA A 80 11.84 0.31 6.16
CA ALA A 80 10.65 -0.21 6.82
C ALA A 80 9.43 0.69 6.54
N ILE A 81 8.40 0.11 5.93
CA ILE A 81 7.07 0.70 5.79
C ILE A 81 6.21 0.19 6.94
N THR A 82 5.72 1.10 7.78
CA THR A 82 4.98 0.79 9.02
C THR A 82 3.48 1.13 8.93
N SER A 83 3.11 1.98 7.97
CA SER A 83 1.73 2.40 7.74
C SER A 83 1.55 2.86 6.29
N ILE A 84 0.30 2.78 5.82
CA ILE A 84 -0.15 3.34 4.54
C ILE A 84 -1.45 4.07 4.83
N ASP A 85 -1.46 5.38 4.57
CA ASP A 85 -2.62 6.23 4.77
C ASP A 85 -3.28 6.51 3.41
N ILE A 86 -4.55 6.12 3.29
CA ILE A 86 -5.33 6.31 2.07
C ILE A 86 -6.10 7.63 2.23
N GLN A 87 -5.64 8.66 1.53
CA GLN A 87 -6.24 9.99 1.62
C GLN A 87 -7.52 10.11 0.79
N SER A 88 -7.53 9.49 -0.39
CA SER A 88 -8.68 9.49 -1.29
C SER A 88 -8.65 8.27 -2.22
N VAL A 89 -9.84 7.88 -2.67
CA VAL A 89 -10.06 6.90 -3.75
C VAL A 89 -11.17 7.44 -4.61
N GLU A 90 -10.87 7.72 -5.88
CA GLU A 90 -11.84 8.30 -6.82
C GLU A 90 -11.88 7.51 -8.12
N PRO A 91 -13.06 7.31 -8.72
CA PRO A 91 -13.16 6.84 -10.09
C PRO A 91 -12.54 7.86 -11.05
N VAL A 92 -11.69 7.35 -11.94
CA VAL A 92 -11.10 8.13 -13.04
C VAL A 92 -12.11 8.32 -14.17
N ASP A 93 -12.92 7.29 -14.45
CA ASP A 93 -13.95 7.37 -15.47
C ASP A 93 -15.15 8.20 -14.98
N GLN A 94 -15.45 9.27 -15.72
CA GLN A 94 -16.51 10.22 -15.35
C GLN A 94 -17.89 9.56 -15.28
N ARG A 95 -18.20 8.61 -16.17
CA ARG A 95 -19.51 7.93 -16.17
C ARG A 95 -19.69 7.09 -14.90
N THR A 96 -18.63 6.42 -14.47
CA THR A 96 -18.61 5.65 -13.22
C THR A 96 -18.81 6.56 -12.01
N ARG A 97 -18.17 7.73 -12.00
CA ARG A 97 -18.35 8.76 -10.96
C ARG A 97 -19.80 9.25 -10.88
N ASP A 98 -20.39 9.61 -12.02
CA ASP A 98 -21.76 10.10 -12.09
C ASP A 98 -22.77 9.02 -11.65
N ALA A 99 -22.54 7.77 -12.05
CA ALA A 99 -23.37 6.63 -11.64
C ALA A 99 -23.34 6.40 -10.12
N LEU A 100 -22.18 6.53 -9.48
CA LEU A 100 -22.06 6.44 -8.02
C LEU A 100 -22.81 7.58 -7.33
N GLN A 101 -22.67 8.82 -7.80
CA GLN A 101 -23.38 9.97 -7.22
C GLN A 101 -24.90 9.77 -7.31
N LYS A 102 -25.40 9.28 -8.45
CA LYS A 102 -26.82 8.97 -8.62
C LYS A 102 -27.29 7.84 -7.69
N SER A 103 -26.46 6.80 -7.51
CA SER A 103 -26.78 5.70 -6.59
C SER A 103 -26.88 6.17 -5.15
N VAL A 104 -26.02 7.10 -4.71
CA VAL A 104 -26.08 7.68 -3.36
C VAL A 104 -27.36 8.49 -3.18
N GLN A 105 -27.73 9.32 -4.16
CA GLN A 105 -28.96 10.11 -4.12
C GLN A 105 -30.21 9.21 -3.95
N LEU A 106 -30.31 8.16 -4.75
CA LEU A 106 -31.42 7.20 -4.69
C LEU A 106 -31.46 6.37 -3.39
N ALA A 107 -30.35 6.26 -2.67
CA ALA A 107 -30.29 5.52 -1.41
C ALA A 107 -30.72 6.36 -0.19
N ILE A 108 -30.86 7.68 -0.37
CA ILE A 108 -31.26 8.63 0.68
C ILE A 108 -32.75 8.99 0.56
N GLU A 109 -33.33 8.81 -0.63
CA GLU A 109 -34.78 8.90 -0.92
C GLU A 109 -35.54 7.66 -0.43
#